data_AF-A0A2J0LCW8-F1
#
_entry.id   AF-A0A2J0LCW8-F1
#
_cell.length_a   1.000
_cell.length_b   1.000
_cell.length_c   1.000
_cell.angle_alpha   90.00
_cell.angle_beta   90.00
_cell.angle_gamma   90.00
#
_symmetry.space_group_name_H-M   'P 1'
#
loop_
_entity.id
_entity.type
_entity.pdbx_description
1 polymer ?
#
loop_
_entity_poly.entity_id
_entity_poly.type
_entity_poly.pdbx_seq_one_letter_code
_entity_poly.pdbx_strand_id
1 'polypeptide(L)'
;MGEFFLDAEKVRIDFPDSNWIDVKQELTQEDSDYILNQMARAEAGSGKSTIVINLGKLALLERSVLAWSFSEPINRENLSRLKVRYRIKLLEEINRLNEEAGEFVLKNA
;
A
#
# COMPACT_ATOMS: atom_id res chain seq x y z
N MET A 1 -29.74 -9.43 -6.74
CA MET A 1 -28.39 -9.79 -7.23
C MET A 1 -27.42 -9.28 -6.19
N GLY A 2 -26.89 -10.15 -5.34
CA GLY A 2 -25.88 -9.76 -4.37
C GLY A 2 -24.55 -9.67 -5.10
N GLU A 3 -23.95 -8.49 -5.11
CA GLU A 3 -22.55 -8.33 -5.48
C GLU A 3 -21.75 -9.15 -4.46
N PHE A 4 -21.29 -10.33 -4.87
CA PHE A 4 -20.22 -11.04 -4.18
C PHE A 4 -18.96 -10.20 -4.39
N PHE A 5 -18.78 -9.16 -3.57
CA PHE A 5 -17.46 -8.63 -3.34
C PHE A 5 -16.67 -9.78 -2.71
N LEU A 6 -15.76 -10.37 -3.46
CA LEU A 6 -14.65 -11.11 -2.86
C LEU A 6 -14.00 -10.09 -1.92
N ASP A 7 -14.33 -10.16 -0.62
CA ASP A 7 -13.67 -9.37 0.40
C ASP A 7 -12.18 -9.70 0.25
N ALA A 8 -11.41 -8.75 -0.27
CA ALA A 8 -9.98 -8.90 -0.38
C ALA A 8 -9.48 -9.26 1.02
N GLU A 9 -8.76 -10.37 1.14
CA GLU A 9 -8.18 -10.77 2.42
C GLU A 9 -7.39 -9.57 2.98
N LYS A 10 -7.65 -9.26 4.23
CA LYS A 10 -7.18 -8.02 4.86
C LYS A 10 -6.57 -8.29 6.22
N VAL A 11 -5.54 -7.52 6.53
CA VAL A 11 -4.88 -7.50 7.83
C VAL A 11 -5.19 -6.18 8.50
N ARG A 12 -5.69 -6.24 9.74
CA ARG A 12 -5.91 -5.06 10.57
C ARG A 12 -4.66 -4.72 11.37
N ILE A 13 -4.26 -3.46 11.32
CA ILE A 13 -3.15 -2.91 12.11
C ILE A 13 -3.74 -1.97 13.15
N ASP A 14 -3.75 -2.39 14.41
CA ASP A 14 -4.15 -1.56 15.53
C ASP A 14 -2.98 -0.70 16.03
N PHE A 15 -3.29 0.54 16.42
CA PHE A 15 -2.35 1.51 16.97
C PHE A 15 -2.65 1.78 18.45
N PRO A 16 -1.64 2.18 19.25
CA PRO A 16 -1.81 2.39 20.69
C PRO A 16 -2.86 3.43 21.09
N ASP A 17 -3.23 4.33 20.16
CA ASP A 17 -4.22 5.37 20.40
C ASP A 17 -5.62 5.01 19.89
N SER A 18 -5.92 3.71 19.84
CA SER A 18 -7.22 3.16 19.41
C SER A 18 -7.57 3.42 17.95
N ASN A 19 -6.65 3.96 17.16
CA ASN A 19 -6.81 4.00 15.71
C ASN A 19 -6.44 2.64 15.09
N TRP A 20 -7.04 2.33 13.95
CA TRP A 20 -6.74 1.12 13.19
C TRP A 20 -6.76 1.41 11.70
N ILE A 21 -6.01 0.59 10.95
CA ILE A 21 -5.96 0.63 9.48
C ILE A 21 -6.03 -0.81 8.98
N ASP A 22 -6.96 -1.08 8.08
CA ASP A 22 -7.06 -2.35 7.35
C ASP A 22 -6.27 -2.22 6.05
N VAL A 23 -5.36 -3.15 5.81
CA VAL A 23 -4.56 -3.24 4.58
C VAL A 23 -4.82 -4.55 3.86
N LYS A 24 -4.68 -4.56 2.53
CA LYS A 24 -4.68 -5.79 1.72
C LYS A 24 -3.60 -6.74 2.23
N GLN A 25 -3.95 -8.00 2.37
CA GLN A 25 -3.00 -9.08 2.67
C GLN A 25 -2.08 -9.35 1.47
N GLU A 26 -2.64 -9.30 0.26
CA GLU A 26 -1.91 -9.49 -0.98
C GLU A 26 -2.16 -8.36 -1.97
N LEU A 27 -1.10 -7.91 -2.64
CA LEU A 27 -1.20 -6.97 -3.76
C LEU A 27 -1.52 -7.73 -5.04
N THR A 28 -2.46 -7.20 -5.82
CA THR A 28 -2.74 -7.73 -7.16
C THR A 28 -1.65 -7.30 -8.15
N GLN A 29 -1.61 -7.95 -9.33
CA GLN A 29 -0.75 -7.51 -10.42
C GLN A 29 -1.05 -6.06 -10.83
N GLU A 30 -2.33 -5.66 -10.86
CA GLU A 30 -2.74 -4.29 -11.18
C GLU A 30 -2.21 -3.28 -10.15
N ASP A 31 -2.20 -3.64 -8.87
CA ASP A 31 -1.61 -2.81 -7.82
C ASP A 31 -0.10 -2.62 -8.06
N SER A 32 0.60 -3.72 -8.36
CA SER A 32 2.04 -3.71 -8.65
C SER A 32 2.38 -2.85 -9.86
N ASP A 33 1.63 -3.00 -10.95
CA ASP A 33 1.81 -2.21 -12.17
C ASP A 33 1.56 -0.72 -11.92
N TYR A 34 0.52 -0.38 -11.14
CA TYR A 34 0.26 1.00 -10.73
C TYR A 34 1.42 1.59 -9.93
N ILE A 35 1.94 0.86 -8.93
CA ILE A 35 3.05 1.31 -8.08
C ILE A 35 4.31 1.56 -8.93
N LEU A 36 4.66 0.61 -9.80
CA LEU A 36 5.81 0.72 -10.70
C LEU A 36 5.68 1.92 -11.64
N ASN A 37 4.49 2.15 -12.19
CA ASN A 37 4.21 3.31 -13.05
C ASN A 37 4.36 4.64 -12.30
N GLN A 38 3.95 4.70 -11.03
CA GLN A 38 4.15 5.91 -10.20
C GLN A 38 5.64 6.13 -9.88
N MET A 39 6.42 5.07 -9.68
CA MET A 39 7.87 5.15 -9.47
C MET A 39 8.62 5.58 -10.73
N ALA A 40 8.15 5.14 -11.90
CA ALA A 40 8.73 5.40 -13.21
C ALA A 40 8.33 6.76 -13.81
N ARG A 41 7.43 7.53 -13.16
CA ARG A 41 7.19 8.96 -13.47
C ARG A 41 8.42 9.80 -13.09
N ALA A 42 9.50 9.52 -13.81
CA ALA A 42 10.67 10.35 -13.93
C ALA A 42 10.34 11.59 -14.75
N GLU A 43 10.96 12.69 -14.37
CA GLU A 43 10.78 14.02 -14.94
C GLU A 43 10.61 14.02 -16.46
N ALA A 44 9.43 14.43 -16.93
CA ALA A 44 9.21 14.76 -18.32
C ALA A 44 10.17 15.91 -18.69
N GLY A 45 11.30 15.57 -19.32
CA GLY A 45 12.27 16.54 -19.85
C GLY A 45 13.75 16.25 -19.62
N SER A 46 14.15 15.33 -18.72
CA SER A 46 15.57 15.14 -18.39
C SER A 46 16.25 13.94 -19.05
N GLY A 47 15.49 13.04 -19.70
CA GLY A 47 16.01 11.79 -20.30
C GLY A 47 16.61 10.82 -19.27
N LYS A 48 16.51 11.12 -17.96
CA LYS A 48 16.99 10.31 -16.86
C LYS A 48 15.80 9.75 -16.10
N SER A 49 15.66 8.44 -16.10
CA SER A 49 14.70 7.74 -15.24
C SER A 49 15.12 7.83 -13.78
N THR A 50 14.81 8.94 -13.11
CA THR A 50 14.99 9.04 -11.66
C THR A 50 13.87 8.25 -10.98
N ILE A 51 14.23 7.14 -10.33
CA ILE A 51 13.29 6.38 -9.50
C ILE A 51 12.93 7.24 -8.29
N VAL A 52 11.70 7.77 -8.25
CA VAL A 52 11.24 8.58 -7.11
C VAL A 52 10.63 7.65 -6.07
N ILE A 53 11.48 7.09 -5.21
CA ILE A 53 11.09 6.10 -4.18
C ILE A 53 9.92 6.59 -3.31
N ASN A 54 9.86 7.89 -3.02
CA ASN A 54 8.76 8.47 -2.22
C ASN A 54 7.40 8.41 -2.93
N LEU A 55 7.36 8.54 -4.25
CA LEU A 55 6.11 8.38 -5.01
C LEU A 55 5.65 6.92 -5.01
N GLY A 56 6.59 5.97 -5.10
CA GLY A 56 6.32 4.55 -4.96
C GLY A 56 5.75 4.19 -3.60
N LYS A 57 6.34 4.68 -2.51
CA LYS A 57 5.82 4.46 -1.14
C LYS A 57 4.41 5.00 -0.96
N LEU A 58 4.11 6.17 -1.52
CA LEU A 58 2.77 6.74 -1.43
C LEU A 58 1.76 5.97 -2.28
N ALA A 59 2.15 5.53 -3.48
CA ALA A 59 1.33 4.68 -4.35
C ALA A 59 1.05 3.32 -3.73
N LEU A 60 2.05 2.73 -3.04
CA LEU A 60 1.89 1.49 -2.28
C LEU A 60 0.82 1.67 -1.20
N LEU A 61 0.94 2.69 -0.36
CA LEU A 61 -0.08 2.99 0.66
C LEU A 61 -1.48 3.20 0.06
N GLU A 62 -1.56 3.90 -1.08
CA GLU A 62 -2.81 4.15 -1.79
C GLU A 62 -3.48 2.87 -2.29
N ARG A 63 -2.72 1.87 -2.73
CA ARG A 63 -3.26 0.59 -3.22
C ARG A 63 -3.43 -0.45 -2.13
N SER A 64 -2.69 -0.34 -1.02
CA SER A 64 -2.74 -1.28 0.10
C SER A 64 -3.85 -0.97 1.12
N VAL A 65 -4.15 0.31 1.40
CA VAL A 65 -5.12 0.66 2.46
C VAL A 65 -6.56 0.51 1.97
N LEU A 66 -7.35 -0.29 2.70
CA LEU A 66 -8.75 -0.60 2.37
C LEU A 66 -9.74 0.19 3.21
N ALA A 67 -9.48 0.31 4.51
CA ALA A 67 -10.33 1.00 5.48
C ALA A 67 -9.48 1.53 6.64
N TRP A 68 -9.97 2.55 7.35
CA TRP A 68 -9.30 3.05 8.55
C TRP A 68 -10.29 3.67 9.53
N SER A 69 -9.85 3.87 10.78
CA SER A 69 -10.67 4.48 11.83
C SER A 69 -10.70 6.01 11.82
N PHE A 70 -9.92 6.65 10.95
CA PHE A 70 -9.85 8.12 10.89
C PHE A 70 -11.13 8.70 10.29
N SER A 71 -11.43 9.95 10.65
CA SER A 71 -12.60 10.67 10.15
C SER A 71 -12.50 11.05 8.67
N GLU A 72 -11.26 11.23 8.20
CA GLU A 72 -10.94 11.65 6.85
C GLU A 72 -11.11 10.48 5.87
N PRO A 73 -11.48 10.71 4.61
CA PRO A 73 -11.54 9.64 3.61
C PRO A 73 -10.13 9.18 3.20
N ILE A 74 -10.02 7.91 2.82
CA ILE A 74 -8.77 7.33 2.29
C ILE A 74 -8.51 7.93 0.90
N ASN A 75 -7.49 8.77 0.81
CA ASN A 75 -6.99 9.31 -0.45
C ASN A 75 -5.51 9.68 -0.31
N ARG A 76 -4.87 9.97 -1.45
CA ARG A 76 -3.44 10.30 -1.52
C ARG A 76 -3.02 11.47 -0.63
N GLU A 77 -3.85 12.51 -0.55
CA GLU A 77 -3.58 13.69 0.28
C GLU A 77 -3.55 13.34 1.77
N ASN A 78 -4.56 12.63 2.26
CA ASN A 78 -4.68 12.24 3.66
C ASN A 78 -3.64 11.19 4.06
N LEU A 79 -3.34 10.23 3.18
CA LEU A 79 -2.24 9.27 3.37
C LEU A 79 -0.88 9.97 3.50
N SER A 80 -0.63 11.01 2.69
CA SER A 80 0.60 11.80 2.78
C SER A 80 0.71 12.59 4.10
N ARG A 81 -0.42 12.90 4.74
CA ARG A 81 -0.51 13.65 6.01
C ARG A 81 -0.50 12.78 7.26
N LEU A 82 -0.59 11.45 7.12
CA LEU A 82 -0.50 10.53 8.25
C LEU A 82 0.73 10.83 9.11
N LYS A 83 0.57 10.83 10.44
CA LYS A 83 1.72 11.01 11.35
C LYS A 83 2.78 9.94 11.04
N VAL A 84 4.05 10.32 11.19
CA VAL A 84 5.21 9.46 10.86
C VAL A 84 5.08 8.05 11.46
N ARG A 85 4.63 7.94 12.71
CA ARG A 85 4.42 6.65 13.41
C ARG A 85 3.49 5.68 12.68
N TYR A 86 2.42 6.18 12.04
CA TYR A 86 1.50 5.32 11.30
C TYR A 86 2.15 4.85 10.01
N ARG A 87 2.79 5.77 9.28
CA ARG A 87 3.44 5.47 8.00
C ARG A 87 4.54 4.43 8.13
N ILE A 88 5.37 4.52 9.19
CA ILE A 88 6.45 3.56 9.44
C ILE A 88 5.84 2.16 9.67
N LYS A 89 4.92 2.02 10.63
CA LYS A 89 4.31 0.73 10.95
C LYS A 89 3.53 0.14 9.77
N LEU A 90 2.83 0.98 9.00
CA LEU A 90 2.13 0.53 7.77
C LEU A 90 3.09 -0.04 6.75
N LEU A 91 4.19 0.67 6.47
CA LEU A 91 5.18 0.21 5.49
C LEU A 91 5.89 -1.06 5.96
N GLU A 92 6.22 -1.15 7.25
CA GLU A 92 6.78 -2.37 7.84
C GLU A 92 5.83 -3.56 7.66
N GLU A 93 4.55 -3.38 7.98
CA GLU A 93 3.57 -4.47 7.86
C GLU A 93 3.33 -4.87 6.40
N ILE A 94 3.18 -3.90 5.50
CA ILE A 94 3.02 -4.18 4.06
C ILE A 94 4.25 -4.91 3.50
N ASN A 95 5.46 -4.52 3.92
CA ASN A 95 6.68 -5.21 3.51
C ASN A 95 6.72 -6.65 4.05
N ARG A 96 6.36 -6.87 5.31
CA ARG A 96 6.26 -8.22 5.91
C ARG A 96 5.31 -9.11 5.11
N LEU A 97 4.12 -8.60 4.77
CA LEU A 97 3.12 -9.33 3.99
C LEU A 97 3.64 -9.69 2.59
N ASN A 98 4.32 -8.74 1.93
CA ASN A 98 4.92 -9.00 0.62
C ASN A 98 6.08 -10.00 0.66
N GLU A 99 6.90 -9.98 1.71
CA GLU A 99 7.98 -10.96 1.91
C GLU A 99 7.41 -12.37 2.12
N GLU A 100 6.36 -12.52 2.94
CA GLU A 100 5.69 -13.80 3.17
C GLU A 100 5.05 -14.37 1.90
N ALA A 101 4.38 -13.51 1.12
CA ALA A 101 3.83 -13.89 -0.18
C ALA A 101 4.94 -14.32 -1.15
N GLY A 102 6.05 -13.58 -1.21
CA GLY A 102 7.20 -13.91 -2.05
C GLY A 102 7.86 -15.24 -1.68
N GLU A 103 8.05 -15.51 -0.38
CA GLU A 103 8.57 -16.79 0.10
C GLU A 103 7.65 -17.97 -0.25
N PHE A 104 6.33 -17.78 -0.12
CA PHE A 104 5.35 -18.80 -0.46
C PHE A 104 5.44 -19.16 -1.95
N VAL A 105 5.53 -18.16 -2.83
CA VAL A 105 5.70 -18.38 -4.27
C VAL A 105 7.01 -19.13 -4.56
N LEU A 106 8.14 -18.72 -3.96
CA LEU A 106 9.44 -19.38 -4.19
C LEU A 106 9.51 -20.82 -3.69
N LYS A 107 8.80 -21.16 -2.60
CA LYS A 107 8.75 -22.54 -2.06
C LYS A 107 7.84 -23.46 -2.87
N ASN A 108 6.93 -22.91 -3.67
CA ASN A 108 5.94 -23.66 -4.44
C ASN A 108 6.12 -23.53 -5.97
N ALA A 109 7.20 -22.88 -6.43
CA ALA A 109 7.61 -22.77 -7.83
C ALA A 109 8.63 -23.86 -8.19
#